data_AF-T2JAT9-F1
#
_entry.id   AF-T2JAT9-F1
#
_cell.length_a   1.000
_cell.length_b   1.000
_cell.length_c   1.000
_cell.angle_alpha   90.00
_cell.angle_beta   90.00
_cell.angle_gamma   90.00
#
_symmetry.space_group_name_H-M   'P 1'
#
loop_
_entity.id
_entity.type
_entity.pdbx_description
1 polymer ?
#
loop_
_entity_poly.entity_id
_entity_poly.type
_entity_poly.pdbx_seq_one_letter_code
_entity_poly.pdbx_strand_id
1 'polypeptide(L)'
;MNPHNHAPFLNLVPHSNATHIAVNDGNWFDPNTWQNGNVPDYNADVLIPEGVEVFYDQESDARIHTIRVDGSLTFSQNTNTQLIVDYIAVSDTGYLEMGTEMNPIQAQANIIFAPVDIGNPMIDTDWEPNQLSRGLVTGHGAKVSIFGEEKTSYITLADNHLAGATELTFSQAVPENWEVGDTIVLTGTAWDKKGSHHDNSVTQDEVLTIESINGKSITFSHNDVDGNSLRFDHTTPEGFELDIYVANLTRNVVLQSEGGNDLPSSQRGHTMFMDHDTKIYNAGFYSLGRSDKDIVVNDPKFDADGNLIPGTGTNRRGRYAIHFHQILKHDHPDMDMDMGMDMGMDMDMDMDTDTAEVNGSVIWGSPGWGLSVHSSRADITDNVSFDVVGAHFVTEDGDEQATFRNNIAIKASGSVTDPDAN
;
A
#
# COMPACT_ATOMS: atom_id res chain seq x y z
N MET A 1 23.86 15.30 27.45
CA MET A 1 23.50 14.99 26.06
C MET A 1 22.05 14.61 26.12
N ASN A 2 21.20 15.40 25.47
CA ASN A 2 19.75 15.24 25.51
C ASN A 2 19.40 14.02 24.65
N PRO A 3 18.73 12.98 25.17
CA PRO A 3 18.30 11.85 24.35
C PRO A 3 17.05 12.33 23.61
N HIS A 4 17.25 12.97 22.45
CA HIS A 4 16.14 13.22 21.56
C HIS A 4 15.56 11.87 21.15
N ASN A 5 14.25 11.74 21.29
CA ASN A 5 13.49 10.53 21.09
C ASN A 5 13.47 10.22 19.58
N HIS A 6 14.38 9.36 19.11
CA HIS A 6 14.32 8.86 17.74
C HIS A 6 13.03 8.04 17.64
N ALA A 7 12.26 8.26 16.58
CA ALA A 7 10.89 7.80 16.43
C ALA A 7 10.62 6.38 17.03
N PRO A 8 9.61 6.20 17.92
CA PRO A 8 9.26 4.97 18.61
C PRO A 8 9.26 3.67 17.78
N PHE A 9 9.06 3.75 16.47
CA PHE A 9 9.10 2.59 15.57
C PHE A 9 10.52 2.02 15.38
N LEU A 10 11.57 2.85 15.44
CA LEU A 10 12.96 2.40 15.33
C LEU A 10 13.41 1.57 16.54
N ASN A 11 12.69 1.63 17.67
CA ASN A 11 12.91 0.77 18.82
C ASN A 11 12.58 -0.70 18.53
N LEU A 12 11.79 -1.00 17.48
CA LEU A 12 11.56 -2.35 17.00
C LEU A 12 12.78 -2.93 16.29
N VAL A 13 13.63 -2.06 15.75
CA VAL A 13 14.81 -2.39 14.94
C VAL A 13 16.08 -1.67 15.46
N PRO A 14 16.46 -1.85 16.74
CA PRO A 14 17.65 -1.19 17.26
C PRO A 14 18.90 -1.79 16.60
N HIS A 15 19.92 -0.96 16.35
CA HIS A 15 21.19 -1.41 15.75
C HIS A 15 21.80 -2.62 16.46
N SER A 16 21.63 -2.71 17.78
CA SER A 16 22.15 -3.82 18.60
C SER A 16 21.56 -5.19 18.26
N ASN A 17 20.39 -5.23 17.62
CA ASN A 17 19.73 -6.46 17.21
C ASN A 17 20.11 -6.89 15.79
N ALA A 18 20.77 -6.03 15.01
CA ALA A 18 21.13 -6.34 13.64
C ALA A 18 22.05 -7.58 13.58
N THR A 19 21.64 -8.57 12.81
CA THR A 19 22.44 -9.78 12.52
C THR A 19 23.27 -9.62 11.25
N HIS A 20 22.82 -8.74 10.34
CA HIS A 20 23.48 -8.44 9.08
C HIS A 20 23.62 -6.93 8.94
N ILE A 21 24.87 -6.46 8.87
CA ILE A 21 25.19 -5.03 8.80
C ILE A 21 25.94 -4.76 7.51
N ALA A 22 25.44 -3.86 6.68
CA ALA A 22 26.16 -3.39 5.51
C ALA A 22 27.37 -2.56 5.96
N VAL A 23 28.55 -2.84 5.41
CA VAL A 23 29.83 -2.19 5.77
C VAL A 23 30.51 -1.52 4.58
N ASN A 24 30.03 -1.78 3.38
CA ASN A 24 30.47 -1.14 2.14
C ASN A 24 29.26 -0.85 1.27
N ASP A 25 29.38 0.16 0.42
CA ASP A 25 28.45 0.34 -0.69
C ASP A 25 28.54 -0.87 -1.63
N GLY A 26 27.41 -1.36 -2.10
CA GLY A 26 27.43 -2.51 -2.98
C GLY A 26 26.11 -3.23 -3.17
N ASN A 27 26.19 -4.36 -3.85
CA ASN A 27 25.05 -5.18 -4.17
C ASN A 27 24.60 -5.98 -2.93
N TRP A 28 23.30 -6.07 -2.68
CA TRP A 28 22.70 -6.85 -1.59
C TRP A 28 23.17 -8.31 -1.60
N PHE A 29 23.42 -8.89 -2.77
CA PHE A 29 23.82 -10.28 -2.96
C PHE A 29 25.34 -10.47 -3.04
N ASP A 30 26.15 -9.42 -2.89
CA ASP A 30 27.61 -9.53 -2.79
C ASP A 30 28.03 -9.68 -1.32
N PRO A 31 28.71 -10.78 -0.93
CA PRO A 31 29.32 -10.91 0.39
C PRO A 31 30.16 -9.70 0.84
N ASN A 32 30.82 -8.98 -0.07
CA ASN A 32 31.67 -7.84 0.27
C ASN A 32 30.89 -6.63 0.81
N THR A 33 29.58 -6.55 0.54
CA THR A 33 28.70 -5.52 1.10
C THR A 33 28.52 -5.69 2.60
N TRP A 34 28.60 -6.93 3.11
CA TRP A 34 28.15 -7.28 4.45
C TRP A 34 29.27 -7.60 5.42
N GLN A 35 29.06 -7.23 6.69
CA GLN A 35 29.96 -7.59 7.77
C GLN A 35 30.16 -9.11 7.80
N ASN A 36 31.43 -9.54 7.89
CA ASN A 36 31.85 -10.95 7.88
C ASN A 36 31.53 -11.73 6.58
N GLY A 37 31.06 -11.09 5.51
CA GLY A 37 30.78 -11.78 4.25
C GLY A 37 29.44 -12.51 4.20
N ASN A 38 28.53 -12.24 5.15
CA ASN A 38 27.25 -12.94 5.23
C ASN A 38 26.18 -12.11 4.51
N VAL A 39 25.67 -12.61 3.38
CA VAL A 39 24.51 -12.03 2.70
C VAL A 39 23.25 -12.31 3.52
N PRO A 40 22.34 -11.33 3.73
CA PRO A 40 21.11 -11.53 4.48
C PRO A 40 20.31 -12.74 4.00
N ASP A 41 19.95 -13.61 4.93
CA ASP A 41 19.23 -14.86 4.71
C ASP A 41 17.98 -14.96 5.61
N TYR A 42 17.51 -16.17 5.84
CA TYR A 42 16.31 -16.44 6.63
C TYR A 42 16.40 -15.86 8.04
N ASN A 43 15.36 -15.12 8.46
CA ASN A 43 15.26 -14.47 9.77
C ASN A 43 16.37 -13.43 10.02
N ALA A 44 16.93 -12.83 8.97
CA ALA A 44 17.91 -11.76 9.12
C ALA A 44 17.25 -10.47 9.65
N ASP A 45 17.96 -9.80 10.56
CA ASP A 45 17.72 -8.44 11.01
C ASP A 45 18.79 -7.57 10.35
N VAL A 46 18.39 -6.86 9.30
CA VAL A 46 19.29 -6.14 8.41
C VAL A 46 19.40 -4.69 8.85
N LEU A 47 20.63 -4.18 8.92
CA LEU A 47 20.93 -2.76 9.07
C LEU A 47 21.74 -2.28 7.87
N ILE A 48 21.23 -1.24 7.21
CA ILE A 48 21.95 -0.41 6.24
C ILE A 48 22.27 0.91 6.95
N PRO A 49 23.50 1.10 7.47
CA PRO A 49 23.85 2.28 8.25
C PRO A 49 23.86 3.56 7.40
N GLU A 50 23.76 4.72 8.07
CA GLU A 50 23.95 6.03 7.45
C GLU A 50 25.25 6.09 6.64
N GLY A 51 25.18 6.62 5.42
CA GLY A 51 26.32 6.73 4.51
C GLY A 51 26.70 5.45 3.77
N VAL A 52 25.91 4.37 3.88
CA VAL A 52 26.06 3.15 3.08
C VAL A 52 24.92 3.01 2.09
N GLU A 53 25.25 2.71 0.83
CA GLU A 53 24.30 2.48 -0.26
C GLU A 53 24.26 1.00 -0.67
N VAL A 54 23.09 0.37 -0.52
CA VAL A 54 22.87 -1.03 -0.93
C VAL A 54 21.92 -1.11 -2.11
N PHE A 55 22.33 -1.84 -3.14
CA PHE A 55 21.58 -2.06 -4.38
C PHE A 55 20.99 -3.48 -4.45
N TYR A 56 19.69 -3.60 -4.65
CA TYR A 56 18.93 -4.85 -4.69
C TYR A 56 18.52 -5.19 -6.14
N ASP A 57 19.03 -6.29 -6.70
CA ASP A 57 18.88 -6.57 -8.14
C ASP A 57 18.54 -8.02 -8.52
N GLN A 58 18.00 -8.80 -7.59
CA GLN A 58 17.58 -10.19 -7.85
C GLN A 58 16.24 -10.50 -7.21
N GLU A 59 15.61 -11.58 -7.65
CA GLU A 59 14.48 -12.19 -6.98
C GLU A 59 14.98 -13.13 -5.88
N SER A 60 14.51 -12.94 -4.65
CA SER A 60 14.87 -13.77 -3.51
C SER A 60 13.63 -14.29 -2.78
N ASP A 61 13.67 -15.57 -2.40
CA ASP A 61 12.70 -16.21 -1.51
C ASP A 61 13.16 -16.21 -0.05
N ALA A 62 14.29 -15.54 0.27
CA ALA A 62 14.74 -15.40 1.65
C ALA A 62 13.73 -14.54 2.43
N ARG A 63 13.24 -15.08 3.55
CA ARG A 63 12.34 -14.37 4.46
C ARG A 63 13.15 -13.54 5.45
N ILE A 64 13.23 -12.25 5.20
CA ILE A 64 13.92 -11.30 6.07
C ILE A 64 13.00 -10.95 7.24
N HIS A 65 13.53 -10.91 8.45
CA HIS A 65 12.75 -10.47 9.62
C HIS A 65 12.60 -8.95 9.56
N THR A 66 13.68 -8.21 9.72
CA THR A 66 13.61 -6.74 9.70
C THR A 66 14.64 -6.14 8.76
N ILE A 67 14.31 -4.97 8.21
CA ILE A 67 15.27 -4.12 7.49
C ILE A 67 15.16 -2.72 8.07
N ARG A 68 16.25 -2.25 8.67
CA ARG A 68 16.44 -0.85 9.03
C ARG A 68 17.32 -0.15 8.00
N VAL A 69 16.77 0.91 7.42
CA VAL A 69 17.45 1.74 6.42
C VAL A 69 17.75 3.10 7.04
N ASP A 70 19.01 3.28 7.45
CA ASP A 70 19.55 4.58 7.86
C ASP A 70 20.38 5.23 6.75
N GLY A 71 20.93 4.41 5.83
CA GLY A 71 21.58 4.82 4.58
C GLY A 71 20.63 4.76 3.40
N SER A 72 20.99 4.02 2.35
CA SER A 72 20.12 3.84 1.17
C SER A 72 19.91 2.38 0.79
N LEU A 73 18.66 2.04 0.48
CA LEU A 73 18.26 0.81 -0.19
C LEU A 73 17.61 1.14 -1.53
N THR A 74 18.24 0.73 -2.62
CA THR A 74 17.80 1.02 -3.99
C THR A 74 17.52 -0.26 -4.76
N PHE A 75 16.51 -0.27 -5.64
CA PHE A 75 16.13 -1.43 -6.43
C PHE A 75 16.53 -1.30 -7.90
N SER A 76 16.87 -2.44 -8.52
CA SER A 76 17.21 -2.48 -9.94
C SER A 76 16.05 -2.06 -10.83
N GLN A 77 16.33 -1.13 -11.73
CA GLN A 77 15.35 -0.62 -12.69
C GLN A 77 15.03 -1.63 -13.81
N ASN A 78 16.00 -2.47 -14.19
CA ASN A 78 15.93 -3.25 -15.43
C ASN A 78 16.04 -4.76 -15.19
N THR A 79 15.88 -5.22 -13.95
CA THR A 79 15.93 -6.64 -13.59
C THR A 79 14.82 -6.92 -12.60
N ASN A 80 14.18 -8.07 -12.73
CA ASN A 80 13.15 -8.47 -11.79
C ASN A 80 13.73 -8.54 -10.37
N THR A 81 13.01 -7.97 -9.41
CA THR A 81 13.38 -8.00 -8.00
C THR A 81 12.21 -8.47 -7.14
N GLN A 82 12.51 -9.25 -6.12
CA GLN A 82 11.54 -9.70 -5.13
C GLN A 82 12.20 -9.78 -3.77
N LEU A 83 11.67 -9.01 -2.82
CA LEU A 83 12.06 -9.01 -1.41
C LEU A 83 10.88 -9.51 -0.56
N ILE A 84 11.09 -10.58 0.20
CA ILE A 84 10.12 -11.06 1.20
C ILE A 84 10.60 -10.62 2.59
N VAL A 85 9.78 -9.84 3.31
CA VAL A 85 10.20 -9.20 4.57
C VAL A 85 9.04 -9.05 5.55
N ASP A 86 9.30 -9.12 6.86
CA ASP A 86 8.30 -8.78 7.87
C ASP A 86 8.10 -7.26 7.96
N TYR A 87 9.20 -6.56 8.27
CA TYR A 87 9.13 -5.16 8.61
C TYR A 87 10.30 -4.36 8.01
N ILE A 88 9.97 -3.27 7.32
CA ILE A 88 10.93 -2.27 6.86
C ILE A 88 10.71 -0.98 7.65
N ALA A 89 11.79 -0.48 8.22
CA ALA A 89 11.85 0.78 8.94
C ALA A 89 12.87 1.69 8.27
N VAL A 90 12.43 2.84 7.77
CA VAL A 90 13.31 3.86 7.15
C VAL A 90 13.47 5.01 8.12
N SER A 91 14.69 5.30 8.56
CA SER A 91 14.95 6.39 9.51
C SER A 91 14.86 7.77 8.86
N ASP A 92 15.01 8.80 9.67
CA ASP A 92 15.13 10.22 9.31
C ASP A 92 16.29 10.54 8.35
N THR A 93 17.28 9.65 8.22
CA THR A 93 18.40 9.77 7.27
C THR A 93 18.27 8.80 6.10
N GLY A 94 17.31 7.89 6.17
CA GLY A 94 17.16 6.77 5.26
C GLY A 94 16.58 7.17 3.90
N TYR A 95 17.01 6.47 2.86
CA TYR A 95 16.45 6.59 1.51
C TYR A 95 16.04 5.21 0.97
N LEU A 96 14.75 5.06 0.70
CA LEU A 96 14.20 3.90 -0.01
C LEU A 96 13.84 4.29 -1.45
N GLU A 97 14.52 3.67 -2.43
CA GLU A 97 14.29 3.92 -3.85
C GLU A 97 13.84 2.67 -4.59
N MET A 98 12.61 2.68 -5.08
CA MET A 98 12.10 1.79 -6.12
C MET A 98 11.86 2.60 -7.40
N GLY A 99 12.95 3.03 -8.04
CA GLY A 99 12.91 3.91 -9.20
C GLY A 99 12.78 5.38 -8.85
N THR A 100 12.96 6.23 -9.85
CA THR A 100 12.87 7.70 -9.76
C THR A 100 12.05 8.25 -10.91
N GLU A 101 11.63 9.51 -10.85
CA GLU A 101 10.92 10.17 -11.95
C GLU A 101 11.67 10.07 -13.29
N MET A 102 12.99 10.25 -13.27
CA MET A 102 13.82 10.17 -14.48
C MET A 102 14.15 8.73 -14.89
N ASN A 103 14.11 7.79 -13.95
CA ASN A 103 14.44 6.39 -14.18
C ASN A 103 13.46 5.49 -13.41
N PRO A 104 12.21 5.39 -13.86
CA PRO A 104 11.24 4.48 -13.27
C PRO A 104 11.69 3.02 -13.44
N ILE A 105 11.26 2.15 -12.54
CA ILE A 105 11.45 0.71 -12.71
C ILE A 105 10.76 0.27 -14.00
N GLN A 106 11.49 -0.44 -14.87
CA GLN A 106 11.02 -1.04 -16.13
C GLN A 106 10.76 -2.55 -16.01
N ALA A 107 11.38 -3.20 -15.02
CA ALA A 107 11.15 -4.62 -14.73
C ALA A 107 10.08 -4.82 -13.65
N GLN A 108 9.85 -6.06 -13.22
CA GLN A 108 9.00 -6.32 -12.04
C GLN A 108 9.79 -6.02 -10.75
N ALA A 109 9.23 -5.27 -9.82
CA ALA A 109 9.83 -5.06 -8.49
C ALA A 109 8.80 -5.28 -7.39
N ASN A 110 9.02 -6.32 -6.57
CA ASN A 110 8.10 -6.76 -5.54
C ASN A 110 8.70 -6.59 -4.14
N ILE A 111 7.96 -5.94 -3.25
CA ILE A 111 8.11 -6.08 -1.79
C ILE A 111 6.89 -6.84 -1.28
N ILE A 112 7.14 -8.02 -0.71
CA ILE A 112 6.13 -8.92 -0.18
C ILE A 112 6.25 -8.95 1.33
N PHE A 113 5.25 -8.42 2.02
CA PHE A 113 5.17 -8.43 3.47
C PHE A 113 4.66 -9.78 3.97
N ALA A 114 5.51 -10.52 4.69
CA ALA A 114 5.23 -11.92 5.04
C ALA A 114 5.95 -12.37 6.33
N PRO A 115 5.30 -13.19 7.18
CA PRO A 115 5.90 -13.63 8.45
C PRO A 115 7.13 -14.48 8.18
N VAL A 116 8.12 -14.39 9.07
CA VAL A 116 9.27 -15.28 9.01
C VAL A 116 8.87 -16.71 9.39
N ASP A 117 8.04 -16.87 10.42
CA ASP A 117 7.44 -18.15 10.80
C ASP A 117 6.03 -18.29 10.22
N ILE A 118 5.92 -19.03 9.13
CA ILE A 118 4.63 -19.34 8.47
C ILE A 118 3.71 -20.13 9.42
N GLY A 119 4.25 -20.88 10.38
CA GLY A 119 3.48 -21.60 11.39
C GLY A 119 2.88 -20.69 12.47
N ASN A 120 3.37 -19.46 12.59
CA ASN A 120 2.88 -18.45 13.52
C ASN A 120 2.75 -17.08 12.80
N PRO A 121 1.72 -16.91 11.95
CA PRO A 121 1.63 -15.76 11.05
C PRO A 121 1.09 -14.49 11.73
N MET A 122 0.70 -14.59 13.00
CA MET A 122 0.19 -13.44 13.76
C MET A 122 1.33 -12.49 14.12
N ILE A 123 0.99 -11.23 14.33
CA ILE A 123 1.91 -10.23 14.84
C ILE A 123 2.43 -10.65 16.22
N ASP A 124 3.76 -10.61 16.40
CA ASP A 124 4.42 -10.96 17.66
C ASP A 124 4.27 -9.81 18.67
N THR A 125 3.19 -9.86 19.45
CA THR A 125 2.92 -8.83 20.46
C THR A 125 3.88 -8.84 21.65
N ASP A 126 4.73 -9.87 21.80
CA ASP A 126 5.80 -9.84 22.82
C ASP A 126 6.97 -8.97 22.34
N TRP A 127 7.26 -9.00 21.03
CA TRP A 127 8.26 -8.13 20.41
C TRP A 127 7.76 -6.69 20.23
N GLU A 128 6.54 -6.50 19.72
CA GLU A 128 6.12 -5.19 19.20
C GLU A 128 4.75 -4.68 19.66
N PRO A 129 4.35 -4.78 20.95
CA PRO A 129 2.97 -4.78 21.44
C PRO A 129 2.02 -3.64 20.99
N ASN A 130 2.55 -2.55 20.44
CA ASN A 130 1.79 -1.51 19.73
C ASN A 130 1.30 -1.94 18.33
N GLN A 131 1.68 -3.13 17.86
CA GLN A 131 1.26 -3.69 16.58
C GLN A 131 1.57 -2.73 15.44
N LEU A 132 2.84 -2.34 15.27
CA LEU A 132 3.28 -1.43 14.21
C LEU A 132 3.98 -2.15 13.06
N SER A 133 4.67 -3.26 13.31
CA SER A 133 4.96 -4.23 12.25
C SER A 133 3.62 -4.82 11.79
N ARG A 134 3.47 -5.54 10.70
CA ARG A 134 4.31 -5.88 9.56
C ARG A 134 4.11 -4.82 8.49
N GLY A 135 5.10 -4.52 7.66
CA GLY A 135 4.94 -3.51 6.61
C GLY A 135 6.12 -2.55 6.47
N LEU A 136 5.85 -1.42 5.83
CA LEU A 136 6.81 -0.33 5.64
C LEU A 136 6.42 0.87 6.49
N VAL A 137 7.33 1.33 7.35
CA VAL A 137 7.15 2.56 8.15
C VAL A 137 8.34 3.47 7.94
N THR A 138 8.09 4.72 7.59
CA THR A 138 9.14 5.72 7.36
C THR A 138 9.04 6.85 8.37
N GLY A 139 10.20 7.27 8.88
CA GLY A 139 10.31 8.36 9.84
C GLY A 139 10.25 9.74 9.20
N HIS A 140 10.06 10.75 10.03
CA HIS A 140 10.22 12.15 9.62
C HIS A 140 11.66 12.41 9.17
N GLY A 141 11.86 13.01 8.00
CA GLY A 141 13.13 13.17 7.29
C GLY A 141 13.48 12.05 6.31
N ALA A 142 12.76 10.92 6.35
CA ALA A 142 13.00 9.80 5.44
C ALA A 142 12.61 10.15 4.01
N LYS A 143 13.43 9.72 3.05
CA LYS A 143 13.14 9.89 1.62
C LYS A 143 12.56 8.62 1.03
N VAL A 144 11.48 8.75 0.27
CA VAL A 144 10.83 7.64 -0.42
C VAL A 144 10.56 8.00 -1.86
N SER A 145 11.18 7.25 -2.78
CA SER A 145 10.96 7.38 -4.22
C SER A 145 10.48 6.04 -4.77
N ILE A 146 9.23 5.96 -5.22
CA ILE A 146 8.63 4.76 -5.80
C ILE A 146 8.04 5.16 -7.16
N PHE A 147 8.67 4.71 -8.25
CA PHE A 147 8.27 5.03 -9.62
C PHE A 147 8.26 3.77 -10.47
N GLY A 148 7.07 3.30 -10.82
CA GLY A 148 6.85 2.25 -11.83
C GLY A 148 6.62 2.81 -13.23
N GLU A 149 6.37 1.92 -14.18
CA GLU A 149 6.00 2.28 -15.55
C GLU A 149 4.65 2.99 -15.59
N GLU A 150 4.59 4.09 -16.35
CA GLU A 150 3.35 4.86 -16.50
C GLU A 150 2.24 4.01 -17.13
N LYS A 151 1.09 3.97 -16.46
CA LYS A 151 -0.08 3.25 -16.99
C LYS A 151 -1.35 4.08 -16.82
N THR A 152 -2.07 4.30 -17.93
CA THR A 152 -3.33 5.05 -17.90
C THR A 152 -4.32 4.37 -16.96
N SER A 153 -4.78 5.10 -15.95
CA SER A 153 -5.52 4.53 -14.82
C SER A 153 -6.91 4.01 -15.19
N TYR A 154 -7.66 4.74 -16.01
CA TYR A 154 -8.97 4.32 -16.48
C TYR A 154 -9.36 5.00 -17.79
N ILE A 155 -10.26 4.35 -18.52
CA ILE A 155 -10.88 4.84 -19.77
C ILE A 155 -12.38 4.51 -19.76
N THR A 156 -13.12 4.97 -20.78
CA THR A 156 -14.58 4.79 -20.85
C THR A 156 -15.00 3.91 -22.02
N LEU A 157 -16.04 3.10 -21.83
CA LEU A 157 -16.68 2.32 -22.89
C LEU A 157 -17.35 3.24 -23.93
N ALA A 158 -17.46 2.77 -25.17
CA ALA A 158 -18.16 3.48 -26.24
C ALA A 158 -19.68 3.44 -26.09
N ASP A 159 -20.21 2.32 -25.60
CA ASP A 159 -21.62 1.99 -25.51
C ASP A 159 -21.87 0.99 -24.38
N ASN A 160 -23.15 0.68 -24.13
CA ASN A 160 -23.57 -0.38 -23.22
C ASN A 160 -23.03 -1.75 -23.66
N HIS A 161 -22.63 -2.56 -22.68
CA HIS A 161 -22.19 -3.94 -22.89
C HIS A 161 -23.05 -4.88 -22.03
N LEU A 162 -23.70 -5.85 -22.65
CA LEU A 162 -24.66 -6.73 -21.98
C LEU A 162 -23.99 -8.02 -21.50
N ALA A 163 -24.63 -8.69 -20.55
CA ALA A 163 -24.23 -10.02 -20.09
C ALA A 163 -24.09 -10.98 -21.30
N GLY A 164 -23.03 -11.77 -21.29
CA GLY A 164 -22.65 -12.64 -22.41
C GLY A 164 -21.77 -11.98 -23.47
N ALA A 165 -21.55 -10.66 -23.45
CA ALA A 165 -20.57 -10.01 -24.31
C ALA A 165 -19.17 -10.54 -24.04
N THR A 166 -18.36 -10.70 -25.09
CA THR A 166 -17.01 -11.31 -25.03
C THR A 166 -15.89 -10.35 -25.44
N GLU A 167 -16.28 -9.09 -25.68
CA GLU A 167 -15.41 -8.01 -26.11
C GLU A 167 -15.90 -6.73 -25.43
N LEU A 168 -14.98 -5.87 -25.01
CA LEU A 168 -15.27 -4.49 -24.61
C LEU A 168 -14.81 -3.54 -25.71
N THR A 169 -15.65 -2.58 -26.06
CA THR A 169 -15.35 -1.52 -27.01
C THR A 169 -15.32 -0.16 -26.32
N PHE A 170 -14.23 0.58 -26.50
CA PHE A 170 -13.94 1.85 -25.83
C PHE A 170 -14.25 3.07 -26.68
N SER A 171 -14.53 4.19 -26.01
CA SER A 171 -14.83 5.48 -26.65
C SER A 171 -13.64 5.98 -27.49
N GLN A 172 -12.42 5.68 -27.03
CA GLN A 172 -11.15 5.98 -27.68
C GLN A 172 -10.33 4.71 -27.93
N ALA A 173 -9.18 4.85 -28.59
CA ALA A 173 -8.24 3.73 -28.70
C ALA A 173 -7.78 3.31 -27.30
N VAL A 174 -7.59 2.01 -27.10
CA VAL A 174 -6.98 1.46 -25.90
C VAL A 174 -5.59 2.11 -25.73
N PRO A 175 -5.25 2.63 -24.54
CA PRO A 175 -3.96 3.25 -24.29
C PRO A 175 -2.79 2.35 -24.68
N GLU A 176 -1.71 2.94 -25.23
CA GLU A 176 -0.53 2.20 -25.69
C GLU A 176 0.22 1.49 -24.55
N ASN A 177 0.01 1.93 -23.30
CA ASN A 177 0.57 1.36 -22.08
C ASN A 177 -0.36 0.36 -21.38
N TRP A 178 -1.44 -0.07 -22.03
CA TRP A 178 -2.20 -1.26 -21.62
C TRP A 178 -1.71 -2.46 -22.43
N GLU A 179 -1.57 -3.61 -21.77
CA GLU A 179 -0.96 -4.79 -22.36
C GLU A 179 -1.83 -6.04 -22.21
N VAL A 180 -1.63 -7.03 -23.07
CA VAL A 180 -2.21 -8.36 -22.89
C VAL A 180 -1.65 -8.96 -21.60
N GLY A 181 -2.54 -9.47 -20.74
CA GLY A 181 -2.20 -9.95 -19.40
C GLY A 181 -2.48 -8.92 -18.30
N ASP A 182 -2.75 -7.65 -18.62
CA ASP A 182 -3.20 -6.69 -17.62
C ASP A 182 -4.54 -7.11 -17.01
N THR A 183 -4.67 -6.89 -15.70
CA THR A 183 -5.93 -7.02 -14.98
C THR A 183 -6.65 -5.67 -15.01
N ILE A 184 -7.92 -5.69 -15.36
CA ILE A 184 -8.80 -4.53 -15.38
C ILE A 184 -10.04 -4.80 -14.53
N VAL A 185 -10.70 -3.75 -14.09
CA VAL A 185 -12.04 -3.82 -13.50
C VAL A 185 -13.00 -2.98 -14.33
N LEU A 186 -14.09 -3.61 -14.75
CA LEU A 186 -15.25 -2.97 -15.37
C LEU A 186 -16.24 -2.59 -14.26
N THR A 187 -16.58 -1.30 -14.18
CA THR A 187 -17.52 -0.81 -13.14
C THR A 187 -18.92 -1.37 -13.35
N GLY A 188 -19.53 -1.88 -12.28
CA GLY A 188 -20.93 -2.26 -12.26
C GLY A 188 -21.85 -1.06 -12.41
N THR A 189 -23.01 -1.28 -13.04
CA THR A 189 -24.01 -0.22 -13.30
C THR A 189 -25.33 -0.43 -12.57
N ALA A 190 -25.44 -1.51 -11.79
CA ALA A 190 -26.62 -1.80 -10.98
C ALA A 190 -26.23 -2.42 -9.64
N TRP A 191 -27.13 -2.30 -8.67
CA TRP A 191 -26.95 -2.80 -7.32
C TRP A 191 -27.99 -3.88 -6.99
N ASP A 192 -27.54 -5.10 -6.68
CA ASP A 192 -28.41 -6.17 -6.20
C ASP A 192 -28.20 -6.43 -4.71
N LYS A 193 -29.12 -5.92 -3.88
CA LYS A 193 -29.11 -6.13 -2.42
C LYS A 193 -29.15 -7.59 -1.96
N LYS A 194 -29.44 -8.55 -2.85
CA LYS A 194 -29.40 -9.99 -2.56
C LYS A 194 -28.09 -10.65 -2.96
N GLY A 195 -27.22 -9.93 -3.66
CA GLY A 195 -25.90 -10.37 -4.06
C GLY A 195 -24.90 -10.37 -2.90
N SER A 196 -23.65 -10.63 -3.23
CA SER A 196 -22.52 -10.68 -2.31
C SER A 196 -21.37 -9.83 -2.81
N HIS A 197 -20.63 -9.20 -1.90
CA HIS A 197 -19.37 -8.53 -2.22
C HIS A 197 -18.27 -9.54 -2.60
N HIS A 198 -18.34 -10.78 -2.12
CA HIS A 198 -17.34 -11.81 -2.38
C HIS A 198 -17.29 -12.23 -3.86
N ASP A 199 -18.44 -12.33 -4.52
CA ASP A 199 -18.54 -12.74 -5.92
C ASP A 199 -18.93 -11.59 -6.84
N ASN A 200 -18.81 -10.35 -6.35
CA ASN A 200 -19.20 -9.11 -7.00
C ASN A 200 -20.68 -9.03 -7.44
N SER A 201 -21.56 -9.97 -7.08
CA SER A 201 -22.96 -9.93 -7.54
C SER A 201 -23.79 -8.80 -6.93
N VAL A 202 -23.34 -8.22 -5.81
CA VAL A 202 -24.00 -7.05 -5.19
C VAL A 202 -23.73 -5.76 -5.95
N THR A 203 -22.48 -5.54 -6.39
CA THR A 203 -22.05 -4.31 -7.07
C THR A 203 -21.98 -4.45 -8.58
N GLN A 204 -21.95 -5.68 -9.09
CA GLN A 204 -21.83 -6.07 -10.48
C GLN A 204 -20.55 -5.55 -11.17
N ASP A 205 -19.50 -5.28 -10.41
CA ASP A 205 -18.17 -5.03 -10.97
C ASP A 205 -17.57 -6.34 -11.50
N GLU A 206 -16.82 -6.29 -12.59
CA GLU A 206 -16.20 -7.47 -13.19
C GLU A 206 -14.69 -7.28 -13.30
N VAL A 207 -13.93 -8.19 -12.67
CA VAL A 207 -12.46 -8.24 -12.80
C VAL A 207 -12.11 -9.14 -13.97
N LEU A 208 -11.41 -8.58 -14.94
CA LEU A 208 -11.12 -9.22 -16.22
C LEU A 208 -9.62 -9.17 -16.52
N THR A 209 -9.11 -10.15 -17.26
CA THR A 209 -7.74 -10.15 -17.75
C THR A 209 -7.74 -9.94 -19.26
N ILE A 210 -6.97 -8.96 -19.76
CA ILE A 210 -6.90 -8.64 -21.19
C ILE A 210 -6.25 -9.81 -21.95
N GLU A 211 -6.95 -10.36 -22.95
CA GLU A 211 -6.44 -11.43 -23.82
C GLU A 211 -5.99 -10.92 -25.20
N SER A 212 -6.60 -9.84 -25.70
CA SER A 212 -6.19 -9.20 -26.94
C SER A 212 -6.58 -7.73 -26.96
N ILE A 213 -5.82 -6.92 -27.70
CA ILE A 213 -6.08 -5.50 -27.94
C ILE A 213 -6.10 -5.25 -29.44
N ASN A 214 -7.16 -4.63 -29.95
CA ASN A 214 -7.30 -4.24 -31.35
C ASN A 214 -7.93 -2.85 -31.48
N GLY A 215 -7.10 -1.83 -31.50
CA GLY A 215 -7.54 -0.44 -31.64
C GLY A 215 -8.39 0.00 -30.45
N LYS A 216 -9.71 0.00 -30.60
CA LYS A 216 -10.67 0.39 -29.55
C LYS A 216 -11.28 -0.78 -28.80
N SER A 217 -10.89 -2.01 -29.11
CA SER A 217 -11.55 -3.18 -28.56
C SER A 217 -10.56 -4.10 -27.86
N ILE A 218 -11.03 -4.76 -26.81
CA ILE A 218 -10.31 -5.84 -26.13
C ILE A 218 -11.19 -7.07 -25.97
N THR A 219 -10.58 -8.25 -26.07
CA THR A 219 -11.15 -9.49 -25.54
C THR A 219 -10.51 -9.80 -24.20
N PHE A 220 -11.18 -10.60 -23.39
CA PHE A 220 -10.76 -10.86 -22.02
C PHE A 220 -11.16 -12.25 -21.53
N SER A 221 -10.46 -12.74 -20.51
CA SER A 221 -10.95 -13.80 -19.64
C SER A 221 -11.54 -13.19 -18.37
N HIS A 222 -12.54 -13.86 -17.79
CA HIS A 222 -13.17 -13.40 -16.57
C HIS A 222 -12.48 -14.04 -15.35
N ASN A 223 -12.15 -13.25 -14.32
CA ASN A 223 -11.39 -13.76 -13.17
C ASN A 223 -12.28 -14.50 -12.15
N ASP A 224 -13.53 -14.08 -11.97
CA ASP A 224 -14.47 -14.74 -11.01
C ASP A 224 -15.24 -15.96 -11.58
N VAL A 225 -15.30 -16.14 -12.90
CA VAL A 225 -16.04 -17.25 -13.54
C VAL A 225 -15.27 -17.82 -14.72
N ASP A 226 -15.38 -19.13 -14.92
CA ASP A 226 -14.77 -19.78 -16.07
C ASP A 226 -15.38 -19.26 -17.38
N GLY A 227 -14.59 -18.55 -18.18
CA GLY A 227 -14.98 -18.13 -19.51
C GLY A 227 -14.45 -16.75 -19.92
N ASN A 228 -15.00 -16.26 -21.01
CA ASN A 228 -14.62 -15.00 -21.65
C ASN A 228 -15.84 -14.12 -21.92
N SER A 229 -16.85 -14.18 -21.03
CA SER A 229 -18.11 -13.46 -21.19
C SER A 229 -18.50 -12.68 -19.95
N LEU A 230 -19.06 -11.49 -20.14
CA LEU A 230 -19.60 -10.69 -19.04
C LEU A 230 -20.71 -11.44 -18.30
N ARG A 231 -20.76 -11.29 -16.97
CA ARG A 231 -21.82 -11.84 -16.12
C ARG A 231 -23.02 -10.93 -16.04
N PHE A 232 -22.82 -9.62 -16.14
CA PHE A 232 -23.82 -8.61 -15.85
C PHE A 232 -24.03 -7.66 -17.03
N ASP A 233 -25.17 -6.96 -17.02
CA ASP A 233 -25.43 -5.89 -17.95
C ASP A 233 -24.76 -4.59 -17.44
N HIS A 234 -23.97 -3.95 -18.28
CA HIS A 234 -23.35 -2.65 -18.03
C HIS A 234 -24.02 -1.62 -18.92
N THR A 235 -25.01 -0.92 -18.37
CA THR A 235 -25.86 0.01 -19.11
C THR A 235 -25.94 1.36 -18.43
N THR A 236 -25.95 2.44 -19.21
CA THR A 236 -26.24 3.77 -18.71
C THR A 236 -27.76 4.00 -18.58
N PRO A 237 -28.22 4.76 -17.58
CA PRO A 237 -29.62 5.16 -17.48
C PRO A 237 -30.11 5.95 -18.70
N GLU A 238 -31.29 5.61 -19.22
CA GLU A 238 -31.87 6.30 -20.38
C GLU A 238 -32.04 7.81 -20.12
N GLY A 239 -31.60 8.63 -21.08
CA GLY A 239 -31.72 10.09 -21.01
C GLY A 239 -30.57 10.80 -20.28
N PHE A 240 -29.54 10.07 -19.85
CA PHE A 240 -28.33 10.63 -19.23
C PHE A 240 -27.09 10.34 -20.07
N GLU A 241 -26.23 11.34 -20.24
CA GLU A 241 -24.90 11.20 -20.85
C GLU A 241 -23.90 10.83 -19.74
N LEU A 242 -23.89 9.54 -19.37
CA LEU A 242 -22.95 8.98 -18.40
C LEU A 242 -21.98 8.03 -19.08
N ASP A 243 -20.77 7.96 -18.56
CA ASP A 243 -19.74 7.03 -19.00
C ASP A 243 -19.73 5.76 -18.12
N ILE A 244 -19.38 4.63 -18.71
CA ILE A 244 -19.04 3.39 -17.98
C ILE A 244 -17.53 3.27 -17.99
N TYR A 245 -16.94 3.18 -16.81
CA TYR A 245 -15.50 3.22 -16.63
C TYR A 245 -14.90 1.82 -16.57
N VAL A 246 -13.69 1.69 -17.12
CA VAL A 246 -12.84 0.52 -16.98
C VAL A 246 -11.50 1.00 -16.46
N ALA A 247 -11.07 0.47 -15.32
CA ALA A 247 -9.81 0.85 -14.68
C ALA A 247 -8.78 -0.27 -14.78
N ASN A 248 -7.52 0.07 -14.99
CA ASN A 248 -6.40 -0.87 -15.02
C ASN A 248 -5.83 -1.05 -13.61
N LEU A 249 -5.68 -2.30 -13.18
CA LEU A 249 -5.25 -2.68 -11.85
C LEU A 249 -3.81 -3.18 -11.80
N THR A 250 -3.10 -3.28 -12.93
CA THR A 250 -1.74 -3.85 -13.00
C THR A 250 -0.68 -2.76 -12.86
N ARG A 251 0.33 -2.98 -12.01
CA ARG A 251 1.57 -2.18 -11.92
C ARG A 251 2.78 -3.10 -11.76
N ASN A 252 3.94 -2.67 -12.26
CA ASN A 252 5.18 -3.45 -12.21
C ASN A 252 5.97 -3.23 -10.90
N VAL A 253 5.71 -2.13 -10.19
CA VAL A 253 6.21 -1.91 -8.83
C VAL A 253 5.10 -2.25 -7.84
N VAL A 254 5.35 -3.22 -6.96
CA VAL A 254 4.31 -3.84 -6.13
C VAL A 254 4.75 -3.95 -4.68
N LEU A 255 3.90 -3.43 -3.79
CA LEU A 255 3.94 -3.68 -2.36
C LEU A 255 2.68 -4.47 -1.99
N GLN A 256 2.86 -5.65 -1.38
CA GLN A 256 1.72 -6.53 -1.11
C GLN A 256 1.92 -7.41 0.12
N SER A 257 0.82 -7.91 0.69
CA SER A 257 0.89 -8.97 1.70
C SER A 257 0.98 -10.35 1.03
N GLU A 258 1.82 -11.24 1.56
CA GLU A 258 1.81 -12.65 1.13
C GLU A 258 0.45 -13.30 1.40
N GLY A 259 -0.07 -14.06 0.43
CA GLY A 259 -1.39 -14.70 0.53
C GLY A 259 -2.55 -13.87 -0.04
N GLY A 260 -2.30 -12.61 -0.40
CA GLY A 260 -3.25 -11.79 -1.17
C GLY A 260 -4.60 -11.59 -0.48
N ASN A 261 -5.68 -11.56 -1.26
CA ASN A 261 -7.02 -11.19 -0.79
C ASN A 261 -7.62 -12.19 0.21
N ASP A 262 -7.19 -13.45 0.20
CA ASP A 262 -7.63 -14.48 1.14
C ASP A 262 -6.93 -14.38 2.51
N LEU A 263 -5.88 -13.57 2.62
CA LEU A 263 -5.15 -13.39 3.88
C LEU A 263 -6.04 -12.67 4.91
N PRO A 264 -6.20 -13.20 6.14
CA PRO A 264 -6.91 -12.49 7.21
C PRO A 264 -6.34 -11.09 7.45
N SER A 265 -7.20 -10.10 7.66
CA SER A 265 -6.81 -8.70 7.84
C SER A 265 -5.75 -8.53 8.93
N SER A 266 -5.88 -9.26 10.05
CA SER A 266 -4.94 -9.26 11.18
C SER A 266 -3.49 -9.66 10.87
N GLN A 267 -3.22 -10.27 9.71
CA GLN A 267 -1.88 -10.75 9.31
C GLN A 267 -1.22 -9.87 8.25
N ARG A 268 -1.98 -8.94 7.65
CA ARG A 268 -1.53 -8.12 6.52
C ARG A 268 -0.48 -7.10 6.92
N GLY A 269 0.36 -6.76 5.93
CA GLY A 269 1.23 -5.60 5.99
C GLY A 269 0.46 -4.29 5.82
N HIS A 270 1.06 -3.18 6.22
CA HIS A 270 0.55 -1.83 5.97
C HIS A 270 1.70 -0.91 5.55
N THR A 271 1.38 0.28 5.05
CA THR A 271 2.41 1.32 4.82
C THR A 271 2.06 2.60 5.56
N MET A 272 3.07 3.21 6.17
CA MET A 272 2.94 4.46 6.91
C MET A 272 4.12 5.37 6.59
N PHE A 273 3.82 6.57 6.09
CA PHE A 273 4.77 7.59 5.69
C PHE A 273 4.62 8.80 6.60
N MET A 274 5.66 9.12 7.40
CA MET A 274 5.67 10.25 8.33
C MET A 274 6.52 11.43 7.81
N ASP A 275 6.73 11.50 6.49
CA ASP A 275 7.53 12.55 5.84
C ASP A 275 6.88 13.13 4.58
N HIS A 276 7.28 14.36 4.23
CA HIS A 276 6.80 15.12 3.06
C HIS A 276 7.49 14.74 1.74
N ASP A 277 8.71 14.20 1.76
CA ASP A 277 9.48 13.77 0.59
C ASP A 277 9.17 12.29 0.23
N THR A 278 7.87 12.01 0.12
CA THR A 278 7.36 10.72 -0.35
C THR A 278 6.68 10.87 -1.70
N LYS A 279 7.24 10.23 -2.73
CA LYS A 279 6.71 10.23 -4.09
C LYS A 279 6.40 8.81 -4.55
N ILE A 280 5.14 8.57 -4.87
CA ILE A 280 4.61 7.26 -5.25
C ILE A 280 3.90 7.40 -6.60
N TYR A 281 4.48 6.83 -7.63
CA TYR A 281 4.05 6.95 -9.02
C TYR A 281 3.91 5.57 -9.64
N ASN A 282 2.73 5.27 -10.16
CA ASN A 282 2.45 4.03 -10.88
C ASN A 282 2.83 2.76 -10.11
N ALA A 283 2.52 2.70 -8.81
CA ALA A 283 2.79 1.55 -7.96
C ALA A 283 1.49 0.85 -7.52
N GLY A 284 1.57 -0.46 -7.30
CA GLY A 284 0.47 -1.30 -6.84
C GLY A 284 0.59 -1.63 -5.36
N PHE A 285 -0.50 -1.42 -4.62
CA PHE A 285 -0.66 -1.71 -3.19
C PHE A 285 -1.77 -2.76 -3.04
N TYR A 286 -1.39 -4.03 -2.97
CA TYR A 286 -2.33 -5.15 -3.04
C TYR A 286 -2.47 -5.88 -1.70
N SER A 287 -3.72 -6.07 -1.27
CA SER A 287 -4.06 -6.79 -0.04
C SER A 287 -3.29 -6.25 1.19
N LEU A 288 -3.07 -4.93 1.21
CA LEU A 288 -2.46 -4.20 2.31
C LEU A 288 -3.54 -3.59 3.21
N GLY A 289 -3.11 -3.18 4.39
CA GLY A 289 -3.99 -2.68 5.44
C GLY A 289 -4.42 -3.81 6.38
N ARG A 290 -4.47 -3.47 7.66
CA ARG A 290 -4.83 -4.38 8.76
C ARG A 290 -5.92 -3.81 9.66
N SER A 291 -6.12 -2.48 9.68
CA SER A 291 -7.24 -1.87 10.37
C SER A 291 -8.53 -2.22 9.65
N ASP A 292 -9.33 -3.10 10.25
CA ASP A 292 -10.55 -3.61 9.65
C ASP A 292 -11.73 -2.67 9.98
N LYS A 293 -12.34 -2.04 8.97
CA LYS A 293 -13.45 -1.09 9.16
C LYS A 293 -14.81 -1.79 9.33
N ASP A 294 -14.89 -3.12 9.16
CA ASP A 294 -16.04 -3.91 9.57
C ASP A 294 -16.02 -4.24 11.07
N ILE A 295 -14.90 -4.02 11.76
CA ILE A 295 -14.72 -4.31 13.17
C ILE A 295 -14.52 -3.00 13.94
N VAL A 296 -15.14 -2.85 15.11
CA VAL A 296 -14.91 -1.68 15.96
C VAL A 296 -13.43 -1.56 16.32
N VAL A 297 -12.89 -0.35 16.23
CA VAL A 297 -11.51 -0.04 16.62
C VAL A 297 -11.26 -0.47 18.07
N ASN A 298 -10.19 -1.22 18.29
CA ASN A 298 -9.75 -1.66 19.60
C ASN A 298 -8.24 -1.59 19.67
N ASP A 299 -7.75 -0.45 20.13
CA ASP A 299 -6.34 -0.15 20.26
C ASP A 299 -5.68 -0.90 21.42
N PRO A 300 -4.38 -1.26 21.31
CA PRO A 300 -3.56 -1.71 22.43
C PRO A 300 -3.64 -0.76 23.60
N LYS A 301 -3.86 -1.30 24.80
CA LYS A 301 -3.75 -0.56 26.06
C LYS A 301 -2.78 -1.27 26.96
N PHE A 302 -2.07 -0.49 27.77
CA PHE A 302 -0.99 -0.99 28.61
C PHE A 302 -1.34 -0.82 30.09
N ASP A 303 -0.98 -1.80 30.91
CA ASP A 303 -1.07 -1.68 32.36
C ASP A 303 0.06 -0.78 32.91
N ALA A 304 0.09 -0.59 34.23
CA ALA A 304 1.09 0.26 34.88
C ALA A 304 2.53 -0.26 34.73
N ASP A 305 2.69 -1.54 34.40
CA ASP A 305 3.98 -2.21 34.22
C ASP A 305 4.38 -2.25 32.72
N GLY A 306 3.57 -1.69 31.82
CA GLY A 306 3.82 -1.63 30.39
C GLY A 306 3.42 -2.91 29.63
N ASN A 307 2.69 -3.84 30.25
CA ASN A 307 2.23 -5.04 29.56
C ASN A 307 0.92 -4.77 28.81
N LEU A 308 0.75 -5.41 27.65
CA LEU A 308 -0.49 -5.36 26.89
C LEU A 308 -1.66 -5.91 27.72
N ILE A 309 -2.71 -5.11 27.89
CA ILE A 309 -3.93 -5.52 28.60
C ILE A 309 -4.68 -6.55 27.75
N PRO A 310 -4.97 -7.76 28.28
CA PRO A 310 -5.69 -8.79 27.53
C PRO A 310 -7.02 -8.29 26.97
N GLY A 311 -7.28 -8.63 25.70
CA GLY A 311 -8.51 -8.24 24.99
C GLY A 311 -8.46 -6.84 24.37
N THR A 312 -7.33 -6.12 24.47
CA THR A 312 -7.07 -4.88 23.72
C THR A 312 -6.19 -5.17 22.50
N GLY A 313 -6.10 -4.23 21.55
CA GLY A 313 -5.28 -4.40 20.35
C GLY A 313 -5.83 -5.43 19.36
N THR A 314 -7.11 -5.79 19.41
CA THR A 314 -7.69 -6.77 18.49
C THR A 314 -8.00 -6.18 17.11
N ASN A 315 -8.06 -4.85 16.99
CA ASN A 315 -8.25 -4.14 15.74
C ASN A 315 -7.64 -2.73 15.86
N ARG A 316 -6.31 -2.66 15.74
CA ARG A 316 -5.53 -1.41 15.84
C ARG A 316 -5.89 -0.47 14.70
N ARG A 317 -6.10 0.83 14.99
CA ARG A 317 -6.29 1.87 13.96
C ARG A 317 -5.00 2.23 13.21
N GLY A 318 -5.10 2.97 12.12
CA GLY A 318 -3.93 3.54 11.44
C GLY A 318 -3.01 2.52 10.76
N ARG A 319 -3.52 1.35 10.37
CA ARG A 319 -2.83 0.33 9.58
C ARG A 319 -3.53 0.21 8.23
N TYR A 320 -3.27 1.17 7.34
CA TYR A 320 -3.92 1.29 6.03
C TYR A 320 -2.99 0.88 4.89
N ALA A 321 -3.54 0.70 3.68
CA ALA A 321 -2.71 0.32 2.54
C ALA A 321 -1.69 1.43 2.21
N ILE A 322 -2.13 2.69 2.23
CA ILE A 322 -1.28 3.90 2.17
C ILE A 322 -1.72 4.85 3.30
N HIS A 323 -0.82 5.24 4.19
CA HIS A 323 -1.11 6.14 5.30
C HIS A 323 -0.05 7.23 5.42
N PHE A 324 -0.39 8.47 5.04
CA PHE A 324 0.42 9.63 5.40
C PHE A 324 0.03 10.07 6.81
N HIS A 325 0.97 10.01 7.76
CA HIS A 325 0.66 10.15 9.18
C HIS A 325 1.44 11.31 9.81
N GLN A 326 0.70 12.33 10.25
CA GLN A 326 1.15 13.46 11.07
C GLN A 326 2.44 14.13 10.55
N ILE A 327 2.44 14.50 9.27
CA ILE A 327 3.52 15.27 8.64
C ILE A 327 3.48 16.75 9.05
N LEU A 328 2.29 17.28 9.36
CA LEU A 328 2.08 18.67 9.81
C LEU A 328 2.19 18.78 11.34
N LYS A 329 2.67 19.93 11.83
CA LYS A 329 2.69 20.23 13.28
C LYS A 329 1.27 20.46 13.81
N HIS A 330 0.93 19.82 14.92
CA HIS A 330 -0.24 20.16 15.71
C HIS A 330 0.10 21.21 16.78
N ASP A 331 -0.60 22.34 16.79
CA ASP A 331 -0.52 23.35 17.87
C ASP A 331 -1.47 23.03 19.06
N HIS A 332 -2.09 21.84 19.10
CA HIS A 332 -3.12 21.51 20.09
C HIS A 332 -2.68 20.40 21.08
N PRO A 333 -2.52 20.71 22.39
CA PRO A 333 -1.98 19.79 23.40
C PRO A 333 -2.90 18.60 23.77
N ASP A 334 -4.07 18.48 23.13
CA ASP A 334 -5.05 17.43 23.42
C ASP A 334 -5.15 16.37 22.28
N MET A 335 -4.42 16.53 21.16
CA MET A 335 -4.47 15.62 20.00
C MET A 335 -3.27 14.65 19.92
N ASP A 336 -2.20 14.87 20.69
CA ASP A 336 -1.02 13.97 20.79
C ASP A 336 -1.31 12.62 21.48
N MET A 337 -2.58 12.35 21.83
CA MET A 337 -3.00 11.17 22.59
C MET A 337 -3.39 9.96 21.72
N ASP A 338 -3.53 10.09 20.40
CA ASP A 338 -4.21 9.05 19.60
C ASP A 338 -3.34 7.81 19.28
N MET A 339 -2.02 7.90 19.41
CA MET A 339 -1.12 6.75 19.24
C MET A 339 -0.61 6.13 20.55
N GLY A 340 -0.87 6.74 21.72
CA GLY A 340 -0.27 6.31 22.99
C GLY A 340 1.27 6.48 23.04
N MET A 341 1.82 7.20 22.06
CA MET A 341 3.22 7.57 21.93
C MET A 341 3.24 9.08 21.75
N ASP A 342 3.61 9.81 22.80
CA ASP A 342 3.91 11.23 22.75
C ASP A 342 5.08 11.45 21.77
N MET A 343 4.75 11.84 20.55
CA MET A 343 5.71 12.21 19.50
C MET A 343 5.98 13.71 19.56
N GLY A 344 6.19 14.27 20.77
CA GLY A 344 6.55 15.66 20.99
C GLY A 344 7.75 16.10 20.15
N MET A 345 7.47 16.55 18.93
CA MET A 345 8.43 17.01 17.94
C MET A 345 8.36 18.53 17.92
N ASP A 346 9.16 19.16 18.77
CA ASP A 346 9.46 20.59 18.63
C ASP A 346 10.59 20.74 17.60
N MET A 347 10.26 20.42 16.34
CA MET A 347 11.13 20.72 15.20
C MET A 347 10.77 22.12 14.72
N ASP A 348 11.71 23.04 14.87
CA ASP A 348 11.74 24.36 14.23
C ASP A 348 12.03 24.13 12.73
N MET A 349 11.13 23.43 12.03
CA MET A 349 11.25 23.23 10.59
C MET A 349 10.76 24.51 9.92
N ASP A 350 11.68 25.18 9.24
CA ASP A 350 11.38 26.07 8.12
C ASP A 350 10.25 25.41 7.32
N MET A 351 9.16 26.13 7.02
CA MET A 351 7.96 25.57 6.38
C MET A 351 8.32 24.99 5.02
N ASP A 352 8.85 23.77 5.00
CA ASP A 352 9.16 23.09 3.76
C ASP A 352 7.82 22.77 3.10
N THR A 353 7.68 23.32 1.91
CA THR A 353 6.42 23.36 1.17
C THR A 353 6.16 22.06 0.41
N ASP A 354 7.01 21.07 0.61
CA ASP A 354 6.93 19.80 -0.06
C ASP A 354 5.64 19.06 0.31
N THR A 355 5.12 18.35 -0.67
CA THR A 355 3.80 17.73 -0.65
C THR A 355 4.02 16.29 -1.02
N ALA A 356 3.58 15.35 -0.20
CA ALA A 356 3.65 13.95 -0.58
C ALA A 356 2.77 13.70 -1.81
N GLU A 357 3.20 12.83 -2.72
CA GLU A 357 2.54 12.65 -4.01
C GLU A 357 2.19 11.19 -4.22
N VAL A 358 0.93 10.93 -4.58
CA VAL A 358 0.49 9.61 -5.06
C VAL A 358 -0.22 9.80 -6.40
N ASN A 359 0.42 9.37 -7.47
CA ASN A 359 -0.09 9.48 -8.83
C ASN A 359 -0.16 8.13 -9.55
N GLY A 360 -1.24 7.88 -10.30
CA GLY A 360 -1.32 6.75 -11.21
C GLY A 360 -1.25 5.38 -10.54
N SER A 361 -1.41 5.32 -9.21
CA SER A 361 -1.18 4.12 -8.40
C SER A 361 -2.47 3.33 -8.17
N VAL A 362 -2.32 2.05 -7.82
CA VAL A 362 -3.44 1.13 -7.58
C VAL A 362 -3.48 0.74 -6.11
N ILE A 363 -4.65 0.85 -5.48
CA ILE A 363 -4.93 0.31 -4.16
C ILE A 363 -6.02 -0.74 -4.32
N TRP A 364 -5.75 -2.00 -3.97
CA TRP A 364 -6.74 -3.06 -4.13
C TRP A 364 -6.80 -4.00 -2.94
N GLY A 365 -8.01 -4.16 -2.39
CA GLY A 365 -8.32 -5.19 -1.40
C GLY A 365 -8.08 -4.74 0.04
N SER A 366 -8.16 -3.46 0.37
CA SER A 366 -7.92 -2.98 1.74
C SER A 366 -9.11 -3.32 2.66
N PRO A 367 -8.88 -3.92 3.86
CA PRO A 367 -9.94 -4.22 4.82
C PRO A 367 -10.42 -2.98 5.59
N GLY A 368 -9.85 -1.81 5.31
CA GLY A 368 -10.25 -0.54 5.86
C GLY A 368 -9.91 0.56 4.87
N TRP A 369 -9.63 1.78 5.35
CA TRP A 369 -9.33 2.89 4.43
C TRP A 369 -8.20 2.54 3.45
N GLY A 370 -8.41 2.89 2.17
CA GLY A 370 -7.45 2.60 1.10
C GLY A 370 -6.21 3.50 1.22
N LEU A 371 -6.44 4.80 1.07
CA LEU A 371 -5.44 5.85 1.25
C LEU A 371 -5.94 6.84 2.29
N SER A 372 -5.18 7.01 3.37
CA SER A 372 -5.43 7.99 4.42
C SER A 372 -4.38 9.10 4.39
N VAL A 373 -4.86 10.34 4.44
CA VAL A 373 -4.05 11.51 4.76
C VAL A 373 -4.47 11.92 6.17
N HIS A 374 -3.55 11.86 7.13
CA HIS A 374 -3.77 12.16 8.54
C HIS A 374 -2.82 13.27 8.93
N SER A 375 -3.35 14.45 9.26
CA SER A 375 -2.59 15.67 9.61
C SER A 375 -1.37 15.90 8.72
N SER A 376 -1.60 15.83 7.41
CA SER A 376 -0.56 15.76 6.39
C SER A 376 -0.92 16.60 5.17
N ARG A 377 0.08 16.88 4.32
CA ARG A 377 -0.10 17.54 3.02
C ARG A 377 0.22 16.57 1.89
N ALA A 378 -0.77 16.24 1.08
CA ALA A 378 -0.61 15.26 0.01
C ALA A 378 -1.44 15.56 -1.25
N ASP A 379 -0.86 15.31 -2.42
CA ASP A 379 -1.51 15.41 -3.72
C ASP A 379 -1.77 14.01 -4.27
N ILE A 380 -3.06 13.64 -4.31
CA ILE A 380 -3.55 12.31 -4.67
C ILE A 380 -4.27 12.41 -6.01
N THR A 381 -3.64 11.90 -7.07
CA THR A 381 -4.08 12.15 -8.46
C THR A 381 -4.11 10.91 -9.34
N ASP A 382 -5.12 10.79 -10.18
CA ASP A 382 -5.19 9.74 -11.22
C ASP A 382 -5.06 8.30 -10.66
N ASN A 383 -5.43 8.03 -9.41
CA ASN A 383 -5.30 6.70 -8.80
C ASN A 383 -6.54 5.82 -9.02
N VAL A 384 -6.33 4.50 -9.00
CA VAL A 384 -7.40 3.49 -9.00
C VAL A 384 -7.48 2.85 -7.63
N SER A 385 -8.66 2.87 -7.01
CA SER A 385 -8.90 2.13 -5.78
C SER A 385 -10.08 1.17 -5.95
N PHE A 386 -9.85 -0.11 -5.71
CA PHE A 386 -10.83 -1.17 -5.92
C PHE A 386 -10.97 -2.09 -4.70
N ASP A 387 -12.19 -2.50 -4.38
CA ASP A 387 -12.50 -3.48 -3.33
C ASP A 387 -11.94 -3.06 -1.96
N VAL A 388 -12.45 -1.93 -1.46
CA VAL A 388 -12.01 -1.33 -0.20
C VAL A 388 -13.18 -1.30 0.78
N VAL A 389 -12.94 -1.75 2.02
CA VAL A 389 -13.94 -1.62 3.09
C VAL A 389 -13.91 -0.21 3.65
N GLY A 390 -15.08 0.42 3.74
CA GLY A 390 -15.24 1.80 4.18
C GLY A 390 -15.01 2.80 3.05
N ALA A 391 -13.87 3.49 3.07
CA ALA A 391 -13.61 4.62 2.19
C ALA A 391 -12.26 4.49 1.48
N HIS A 392 -12.25 4.80 0.18
CA HIS A 392 -11.09 4.62 -0.69
C HIS A 392 -10.01 5.68 -0.47
N PHE A 393 -10.41 6.95 -0.33
CA PHE A 393 -9.55 8.11 -0.16
C PHE A 393 -10.11 8.98 0.98
N VAL A 394 -9.31 9.23 2.02
CA VAL A 394 -9.80 9.83 3.28
C VAL A 394 -8.82 10.87 3.82
N THR A 395 -9.37 11.93 4.41
CA THR A 395 -8.69 12.80 5.38
C THR A 395 -9.18 12.44 6.79
N GLU A 396 -8.30 12.36 7.79
CA GLU A 396 -8.63 11.75 9.09
C GLU A 396 -9.14 12.77 10.13
N ASP A 397 -8.42 13.86 10.38
CA ASP A 397 -8.61 14.75 11.52
C ASP A 397 -9.15 16.15 11.16
N GLY A 398 -9.14 16.51 9.87
CA GLY A 398 -9.74 17.73 9.32
C GLY A 398 -8.79 18.93 9.25
N ASP A 399 -7.53 18.78 9.64
CA ASP A 399 -6.47 19.78 9.45
C ASP A 399 -5.57 19.47 8.23
N GLU A 400 -5.89 18.41 7.48
CA GLU A 400 -5.12 18.00 6.31
C GLU A 400 -5.21 18.98 5.14
N GLN A 401 -4.10 19.10 4.42
CA GLN A 401 -3.99 19.85 3.18
C GLN A 401 -3.89 18.86 2.01
N ALA A 402 -5.00 18.19 1.71
CA ALA A 402 -5.05 17.15 0.69
C ALA A 402 -5.76 17.60 -0.60
N THR A 403 -5.19 17.22 -1.74
CA THR A 403 -5.86 17.35 -3.05
C THR A 403 -6.24 15.97 -3.57
N PHE A 404 -7.50 15.77 -3.95
CA PHE A 404 -7.96 14.56 -4.65
C PHE A 404 -8.47 14.93 -6.04
N ARG A 405 -7.76 14.52 -7.10
CA ARG A 405 -8.14 14.80 -8.50
C ARG A 405 -8.12 13.52 -9.33
N ASN A 406 -9.15 13.31 -10.15
CA ASN A 406 -9.20 12.20 -11.10
C ASN A 406 -8.95 10.81 -10.48
N ASN A 407 -9.27 10.60 -9.22
CA ASN A 407 -9.17 9.27 -8.62
C ASN A 407 -10.48 8.52 -8.87
N ILE A 408 -10.39 7.24 -9.23
CA ILE A 408 -11.56 6.36 -9.37
C ILE A 408 -11.64 5.40 -8.18
N ALA A 409 -12.83 5.30 -7.59
CA ALA A 409 -13.14 4.42 -6.47
C ALA A 409 -14.25 3.44 -6.88
N ILE A 410 -13.95 2.15 -6.83
CA ILE A 410 -14.81 1.08 -7.33
C ILE A 410 -14.99 0.05 -6.23
N LYS A 411 -16.24 -0.40 -5.99
CA LYS A 411 -16.58 -1.38 -4.96
C LYS A 411 -16.13 -0.97 -3.55
N ALA A 412 -16.95 -0.15 -2.90
CA ALA A 412 -16.88 0.07 -1.47
C ALA A 412 -17.88 -0.86 -0.74
N SER A 413 -17.43 -1.57 0.29
CA SER A 413 -18.33 -2.21 1.25
C SER A 413 -18.43 -1.35 2.51
N GLY A 414 -19.65 -1.19 3.05
CA GLY A 414 -19.87 -0.50 4.32
C GLY A 414 -19.70 -1.43 5.52
N SER A 415 -19.55 -0.86 6.72
CA SER A 415 -19.42 -1.65 7.94
C SER A 415 -20.66 -2.52 8.18
N VAL A 416 -20.48 -3.82 8.36
CA VAL A 416 -21.58 -4.72 8.76
C VAL A 416 -21.95 -4.54 10.25
N THR A 417 -21.09 -3.90 11.05
CA THR A 417 -21.27 -3.74 12.51
C THR A 417 -21.70 -2.35 12.95
N ASP A 418 -21.91 -1.42 12.01
CA ASP A 418 -22.51 -0.12 12.35
C ASP A 418 -23.92 -0.38 12.92
N PRO A 419 -24.27 0.17 14.10
CA PRO A 419 -25.62 0.05 14.61
C PRO A 419 -26.59 0.63 13.58
N ASP A 420 -27.74 -0.04 13.39
CA ASP A 420 -28.83 0.46 12.53
C ASP A 420 -29.02 1.96 12.79
N ALA A 421 -28.89 2.76 11.74
CA ALA A 421 -29.24 4.17 11.75
C ALA A 421 -30.75 4.29 12.00
N ASN A 422 -31.14 4.33 13.28
CA ASN A 422 -32.50 4.60 13.71
C ASN A 422 -32.75 6.09 13.85
#